data_AF-A0A9D6ELM0-F1
#
_entry.id   AF-A0A9D6ELM0-F1
#
_cell.length_a   1.000
_cell.length_b   1.000
_cell.length_c   1.000
_cell.angle_alpha   90.00
_cell.angle_beta   90.00
_cell.angle_gamma   90.00
#
_symmetry.space_group_name_H-M   'P 1'
#
loop_
_entity.id
_entity.type
_entity.pdbx_description
1 polymer ?
#
loop_
_entity_poly.entity_id
_entity_poly.type
_entity_poly.pdbx_seq_one_letter_code
_entity_poly.pdbx_strand_id
1 'polypeptide(L)'
;MKVNRQLVWDYPPDVPEADEGFRRWYVARVLSRGGIEDVRALGFEIIREYLPRVVLPRRIREFWEWYFGPKGPNGDLDRRAAERP
;
A
#
# COMPACT_ATOMS: atom_id res chain seq x y z
N MET A 1 3.98 -9.84 6.59
CA MET A 1 3.38 -8.50 6.82
C MET A 1 2.98 -8.40 8.28
N LYS A 2 3.36 -7.34 8.99
CA LYS A 2 2.92 -7.11 10.37
C LYS A 2 1.59 -6.35 10.35
N VAL A 3 0.54 -6.92 10.94
CA VAL A 3 -0.80 -6.32 10.97
C VAL A 3 -0.96 -5.44 12.23
N ASN A 4 -1.36 -4.19 12.04
CA ASN A 4 -1.77 -3.29 13.11
C ASN A 4 -3.25 -3.53 13.44
N ARG A 5 -3.50 -4.18 14.59
CA ARG A 5 -4.85 -4.54 15.05
C ARG A 5 -5.80 -3.34 15.25
N GLN A 6 -5.26 -2.14 15.48
CA GLN A 6 -6.09 -0.93 15.58
C GLN A 6 -6.76 -0.54 14.26
N LEU A 7 -6.28 -1.07 13.12
CA LEU A 7 -6.87 -0.82 11.82
C LEU A 7 -7.90 -1.88 11.40
N VAL A 8 -8.03 -3.00 12.13
CA VAL A 8 -8.73 -4.23 11.72
C VAL A 8 -10.12 -4.41 12.37
N TRP A 9 -10.56 -3.47 13.21
CA TRP A 9 -11.77 -3.61 14.03
C TRP A 9 -13.08 -3.81 13.24
N ASP A 10 -13.12 -3.46 11.96
CA ASP A 10 -14.27 -3.66 11.05
C ASP A 10 -14.06 -4.78 10.02
N TYR A 11 -13.03 -5.61 10.17
CA TYR A 11 -12.82 -6.77 9.31
C TYR A 11 -13.41 -8.05 9.92
N PRO A 12 -14.05 -8.93 9.12
CA PRO A 12 -14.64 -10.16 9.63
C PRO A 12 -13.59 -11.06 10.31
N PRO A 13 -13.82 -11.51 11.56
CA PRO A 13 -12.84 -12.26 12.35
C PRO A 13 -12.62 -13.71 11.86
N ASP A 14 -13.51 -14.21 11.00
CA ASP A 14 -13.48 -15.56 10.42
C ASP A 14 -12.60 -15.66 9.17
N VAL A 15 -12.16 -14.53 8.61
CA VAL A 15 -11.30 -14.51 7.43
C VAL A 15 -9.83 -14.58 7.85
N PRO A 16 -9.05 -15.56 7.35
CA PRO A 16 -7.63 -15.67 7.67
C PRO A 16 -6.85 -14.41 7.25
N GLU A 17 -5.97 -13.91 8.12
CA GLU A 17 -5.05 -12.81 7.80
C GLU A 17 -4.16 -13.11 6.58
N ALA A 18 -4.01 -14.39 6.23
CA ALA A 18 -3.24 -14.85 5.09
C ALA A 18 -3.98 -14.76 3.74
N ASP A 19 -5.29 -14.50 3.73
CA ASP A 19 -6.10 -14.46 2.50
C ASP A 19 -5.82 -13.21 1.64
N GLU A 20 -5.94 -13.36 0.32
CA GLU A 20 -5.71 -12.28 -0.64
C GLU A 20 -6.80 -11.18 -0.55
N GLY A 21 -8.02 -11.54 -0.13
CA GLY A 21 -9.07 -10.58 0.22
C GLY A 21 -8.64 -9.71 1.41
N PHE A 22 -8.16 -10.34 2.48
CA PHE A 22 -7.65 -9.62 3.65
C PHE A 22 -6.49 -8.70 3.28
N ARG A 23 -5.51 -9.19 2.52
CA ARG A 23 -4.33 -8.40 2.14
C ARG A 23 -4.72 -7.15 1.35
N ARG A 24 -5.58 -7.29 0.34
CA ARG A 24 -6.08 -6.14 -0.44
C ARG A 24 -6.82 -5.14 0.44
N TRP A 25 -7.72 -5.63 1.29
CA TRP A 25 -8.45 -4.79 2.22
C TRP A 25 -7.52 -4.05 3.19
N TYR A 26 -6.56 -4.76 3.78
CA TYR A 26 -5.63 -4.21 4.76
C TYR A 26 -4.69 -3.19 4.14
N VAL A 27 -4.17 -3.44 2.94
CA VAL A 27 -3.38 -2.45 2.19
C VAL A 27 -4.23 -1.21 1.92
N ALA A 28 -5.46 -1.35 1.42
CA ALA A 28 -6.36 -0.21 1.19
C ALA A 28 -6.60 0.60 2.48
N ARG A 29 -6.74 -0.09 3.62
CA ARG A 29 -6.95 0.49 4.94
C ARG A 29 -5.74 1.29 5.40
N VAL A 30 -4.54 0.71 5.32
CA VAL A 30 -3.28 1.38 5.66
C VAL A 30 -3.07 2.61 4.77
N LEU A 31 -3.28 2.49 3.46
CA LEU A 31 -3.11 3.61 2.52
C LEU A 31 -4.11 4.77 2.74
N SER A 32 -5.27 4.47 3.33
CA SER A 32 -6.32 5.47 3.56
C SER A 32 -6.33 6.07 4.97
N ARG A 33 -5.92 5.29 5.98
CA ARG A 33 -6.09 5.63 7.41
C ARG A 33 -4.87 5.33 8.28
N GLY A 34 -3.87 4.63 7.75
CA GLY A 34 -2.64 4.29 8.47
C GLY A 34 -1.70 5.48 8.61
N GLY A 35 -0.84 5.42 9.62
CA GLY A 35 0.25 6.36 9.80
C GLY A 35 1.50 5.97 9.01
N ILE A 36 2.54 6.81 9.10
CA ILE A 36 3.82 6.54 8.43
C ILE A 36 4.46 5.23 8.90
N GLU A 37 4.28 4.85 10.17
CA GLU A 37 4.80 3.59 10.72
C GLU A 37 4.09 2.36 10.15
N ASP A 38 2.79 2.45 9.87
CA ASP A 38 2.02 1.38 9.23
C ASP A 38 2.46 1.18 7.77
N VAL A 39 2.66 2.28 7.06
CA VAL A 39 3.18 2.29 5.68
C VAL A 39 4.56 1.66 5.62
N ARG A 40 5.46 2.00 6.57
CA ARG A 40 6.79 1.39 6.67
C ARG A 40 6.72 -0.10 7.00
N ALA A 41 5.84 -0.50 7.91
CA ALA A 41 5.65 -1.89 8.28
C ALA A 41 5.06 -2.74 7.14
N LEU A 42 4.24 -2.13 6.28
CA LEU A 42 3.74 -2.74 5.06
C LEU A 42 4.86 -2.90 4.02
N GLY A 43 5.71 -1.89 3.89
CA GLY A 43 6.81 -1.86 2.93
C GLY A 43 6.36 -1.38 1.55
N PHE A 44 7.20 -0.58 0.90
CA PHE A 44 6.87 0.04 -0.38
C PHE A 44 6.67 -0.96 -1.51
N GLU A 45 7.40 -2.07 -1.55
CA GLU A 45 7.21 -3.11 -2.57
C GLU A 45 5.80 -3.71 -2.55
N ILE A 46 5.28 -4.03 -1.36
CA ILE A 46 3.92 -4.54 -1.19
C ILE A 46 2.92 -3.47 -1.65
N ILE A 47 3.15 -2.21 -1.28
CA ILE A 47 2.26 -1.13 -1.68
C ILE A 47 2.22 -1.00 -3.22
N ARG A 48 3.37 -1.03 -3.89
CA ARG A 48 3.45 -0.94 -5.36
C ARG A 48 2.73 -2.10 -6.04
N GLU A 49 2.90 -3.31 -5.53
CA GLU A 49 2.22 -4.50 -6.06
C GLU A 49 0.69 -4.39 -5.91
N TYR A 50 0.21 -3.92 -4.76
CA TYR A 50 -1.22 -3.92 -4.42
C TYR A 50 -1.96 -2.67 -4.88
N LEU A 51 -1.30 -1.52 -5.05
CA LEU A 51 -1.91 -0.25 -5.46
C LEU A 51 -2.84 -0.35 -6.70
N PRO A 52 -2.49 -1.09 -7.78
CA PRO A 52 -3.40 -1.29 -8.91
C PRO A 52 -4.56 -2.25 -8.61
N ARG A 53 -4.49 -3.04 -7.52
CA ARG A 53 -5.44 -4.11 -7.17
C ARG A 53 -6.43 -3.73 -6.06
N VAL A 54 -6.23 -2.59 -5.39
CA VAL A 54 -7.06 -2.13 -4.27
C VAL A 54 -8.02 -1.02 -4.67
N VAL A 55 -9.19 -0.96 -4.04
CA VAL A 55 -10.12 0.17 -4.24
C VAL A 55 -9.80 1.25 -3.23
N LEU A 56 -9.52 2.47 -3.71
CA LEU A 56 -9.16 3.63 -2.89
C LEU A 56 -10.02 4.83 -3.28
N PRO A 57 -10.32 5.75 -2.35
CA PRO A 57 -10.88 7.05 -2.70
C PRO A 57 -9.96 7.78 -3.69
N ARG A 58 -10.54 8.44 -4.70
CA ARG A 58 -9.81 9.05 -5.83
C ARG A 58 -8.58 9.85 -5.39
N ARG A 59 -8.75 10.77 -4.43
CA ARG A 59 -7.67 11.65 -3.95
C ARG A 59 -6.52 10.87 -3.29
N ILE A 60 -6.82 9.78 -2.59
CA ILE A 60 -5.82 8.92 -1.96
C ILE A 60 -5.07 8.12 -3.02
N ARG A 61 -5.79 7.58 -4.01
CA ARG A 61 -5.19 6.91 -5.18
C ARG A 61 -4.23 7.84 -5.91
N GLU A 62 -4.68 9.04 -6.27
CA GLU A 62 -3.88 10.04 -6.99
C GLU A 62 -2.60 10.39 -6.21
N PHE A 63 -2.68 10.52 -4.88
CA PHE A 63 -1.51 10.76 -4.05
C PHE A 63 -0.49 9.63 -4.14
N TRP A 64 -0.91 8.38 -3.99
CA TRP A 64 0.00 7.23 -4.01
C TRP A 64 0.56 6.96 -5.41
N GLU A 65 -0.26 7.12 -6.45
CA GLU A 65 0.20 7.03 -7.85
C GLU A 65 1.19 8.14 -8.19
N TRP A 66 0.99 9.37 -7.69
CA TRP A 66 2.01 10.41 -7.79
C TRP A 66 3.27 10.05 -7.01
N TYR A 67 3.15 9.58 -5.77
CA TYR A 67 4.28 9.27 -4.88
C TYR A 67 5.22 8.19 -5.46
N PHE A 68 4.65 7.11 -6.00
CA PHE A 68 5.38 6.02 -6.66
C PHE A 68 5.58 6.24 -8.16
N GLY A 69 5.08 7.36 -8.69
CA GLY A 69 5.18 7.71 -10.08
C GLY A 69 6.46 8.46 -10.42
N PRO A 70 6.75 8.63 -11.72
CA PRO A 70 7.98 9.28 -12.22
C PRO A 70 8.07 10.78 -11.86
N LYS A 71 6.98 11.39 -11.42
CA LYS A 71 6.90 12.79 -10.97
C LYS A 71 6.89 12.94 -9.44
N GLY A 72 6.91 11.82 -8.72
CA GLY A 72 6.95 11.77 -7.26
C GLY A 72 8.37 11.88 -6.72
N PRO A 73 8.53 11.93 -5.40
CA PRO A 73 9.84 11.97 -4.74
C PRO A 73 10.72 10.75 -5.05
N ASN A 74 10.14 9.64 -5.53
CA ASN A 74 10.86 8.44 -5.92
C ASN A 74 11.14 8.33 -7.44
N GLY A 75 10.72 9.31 -8.25
CA GLY A 75 10.78 9.23 -9.71
C GLY A 75 12.18 9.06 -10.30
N ASP A 76 13.22 9.56 -9.61
CA ASP A 76 14.61 9.38 -10.03
C ASP A 76 15.22 8.03 -9.62
N LEU A 77 14.67 7.37 -8.59
CA LEU A 77 15.15 6.06 -8.14
C LEU A 77 14.74 4.95 -9.12
N ASP A 78 13.52 5.01 -9.65
CA ASP A 78 13.03 4.04 -10.63
C ASP A 78 13.73 4.19 -11.99
N ARG A 79 14.00 5.42 -12.43
CA ARG A 79 14.72 5.68 -13.68
C ARG A 79 16.14 5.09 -13.62
N ARG A 80 16.85 5.24 -12.49
CA ARG A 80 18.18 4.67 -12.27
C ARG A 80 18.18 3.15 -12.08
N ALA A 81 17.11 2.57 -11.54
CA ALA A 81 16.97 1.12 -11.42
C ALA A 81 16.69 0.45 -12.78
N ALA A 82 15.93 1.11 -13.66
CA ALA A 82 15.63 0.63 -15.02
C ALA A 82 16.80 0.80 -16.01
N GLU A 83 17.78 1.66 -15.69
CA GLU A 83 18.97 1.93 -16.51
C GLU A 83 20.20 1.08 -16.12
N ARG A 84 20.07 0.16 -15.15
CA ARG A 84 21.14 -0.79 -14.83
C ARG A 84 21.12 -1.98 -15.81
N PRO A 85 22.22 -2.24 -16.55
CA PRO A 85 22.33 -3.35 -17.51
C PRO A 85 22.39 -4.72 -16.85
#